data_AF-A0A925MLZ1-F1
#
_entry.id   AF-A0A925MLZ1-F1
#
_cell.length_a   1.000
_cell.length_b   1.000
_cell.length_c   1.000
_cell.angle_alpha   90.00
_cell.angle_beta   90.00
_cell.angle_gamma   90.00
#
_symmetry.space_group_name_H-M   'P 1'
#
loop_
_entity.id
_entity.type
_entity.pdbx_description
1 polymer ?
#
loop_
_entity_poly.entity_id
_entity_poly.type
_entity_poly.pdbx_seq_one_letter_code
_entity_poly.pdbx_strand_id
1 'polypeptide(L)' 'MAAAPGFGQAFPLNNKKAPESQADLLAIQNALHAAIPKAKMATVCIDLGDGTGSGVIVSADGLVMTAAHVSTGVG' A
#
# COMPACT_ATOMS: atom_id res chain seq x y z
N MET A 1 4.93 -20.90 10.11
CA MET A 1 4.95 -19.52 9.61
C MET A 1 3.62 -19.28 8.90
N ALA A 2 2.76 -18.36 9.35
CA ALA A 2 1.48 -18.13 8.68
C ALA A 2 1.73 -17.39 7.37
N ALA A 3 1.32 -17.97 6.24
CA ALA A 3 1.40 -17.32 4.94
C ALA A 3 0.57 -16.03 4.95
N ALA A 4 1.06 -14.99 4.28
CA ALA A 4 0.25 -13.79 4.05
C ALA A 4 -1.04 -14.18 3.30
N PRO A 5 -2.18 -13.51 3.55
CA PRO A 5 -3.42 -13.81 2.86
C PRO A 5 -3.21 -13.72 1.34
N GLY A 6 -3.82 -14.65 0.60
CA GLY A 6 -3.85 -14.58 -0.86
C GLY A 6 -4.54 -13.31 -1.34
N PHE A 7 -4.28 -12.92 -2.60
CA PHE A 7 -4.95 -11.77 -3.21
C PHE A 7 -6.48 -11.95 -3.17
N GLY A 8 -7.20 -10.98 -2.60
CA GLY A 8 -8.66 -11.05 -2.42
C GLY A 8 -9.13 -11.75 -1.14
N GLN A 9 -8.23 -12.25 -0.29
CA GLN A 9 -8.59 -12.80 1.01
C GLN A 9 -8.53 -11.73 2.11
N ALA A 10 -9.60 -11.65 2.92
CA ALA A 10 -9.61 -10.78 4.08
C ALA A 10 -8.51 -11.16 5.07
N PHE A 11 -7.78 -10.17 5.57
CA PHE A 11 -6.78 -10.40 6.60
C PHE A 11 -7.48 -10.86 7.89
N PRO A 12 -7.08 -11.99 8.52
CA PRO A 12 -7.83 -12.62 9.61
C PRO A 12 -8.11 -11.74 10.83
N LEU A 13 -7.31 -10.71 11.07
CA LEU A 13 -7.48 -9.79 12.20
C LEU A 13 -8.42 -8.62 11.91
N ASN A 14 -8.92 -8.45 10.68
CA ASN A 14 -9.82 -7.36 10.32
C ASN A 14 -11.16 -7.36 11.09
N ASN A 15 -11.57 -8.51 11.63
CA ASN A 15 -12.81 -8.65 12.40
C ASN A 15 -12.63 -8.38 13.90
N LYS A 16 -11.39 -8.18 14.38
CA LYS A 16 -11.12 -7.84 15.78
C LYS A 16 -11.18 -6.33 15.98
N LYS A 17 -11.66 -5.88 17.15
CA LYS A 17 -11.63 -4.46 17.52
C LYS A 17 -10.20 -3.92 17.65
N ALA A 18 -9.28 -4.74 18.15
CA ALA A 18 -7.86 -4.44 18.31
C ALA A 18 -7.06 -5.75 18.42
N PRO A 19 -5.72 -5.73 18.24
CA PRO A 19 -4.86 -6.86 18.57
C PRO A 19 -4.92 -7.18 20.06
N GLU A 20 -5.07 -8.45 20.42
CA GLU A 20 -5.23 -8.91 21.81
C GLU A 20 -3.98 -9.62 22.34
N SER A 21 -3.03 -9.90 21.45
CA SER A 21 -1.83 -10.67 21.78
C SER A 21 -0.62 -10.21 20.96
N GLN A 22 0.57 -10.58 21.43
CA GLN A 22 1.80 -10.41 20.65
C GLN A 22 1.73 -11.16 19.32
N ALA A 23 1.08 -12.33 19.27
CA ALA A 23 0.89 -13.09 18.05
C ALA A 23 0.07 -12.30 17.01
N ASP A 24 -0.95 -11.57 17.44
CA ASP A 24 -1.73 -10.70 16.54
C ASP A 24 -0.86 -9.58 15.95
N LEU A 25 -0.04 -8.94 16.78
CA LEU A 25 0.88 -7.88 16.33
C LEU A 25 1.90 -8.42 15.32
N LEU A 26 2.48 -9.59 15.58
CA LEU A 26 3.42 -10.24 14.65
C LEU A 26 2.73 -10.64 13.35
N ALA A 27 1.48 -11.08 13.40
CA ALA A 27 0.71 -11.40 12.19
C ALA A 27 0.48 -10.15 11.33
N ILE A 28 0.18 -8.99 11.93
CA ILE A 28 0.06 -7.70 11.22
C ILE A 28 1.38 -7.33 10.56
N GLN A 29 2.48 -7.36 11.31
CA GLN A 29 3.81 -7.02 10.79
C GLN A 29 4.20 -7.92 9.62
N ASN A 30 3.99 -9.23 9.75
CA ASN A 30 4.35 -10.19 8.71
C ASN A 30 3.51 -9.99 7.45
N ALA A 31 2.21 -9.72 7.59
CA ALA A 31 1.34 -9.41 6.45
C ALA A 31 1.77 -8.11 5.75
N LEU A 32 2.12 -7.06 6.51
CA LEU A 32 2.65 -5.81 5.96
C LEU A 32 3.95 -6.06 5.19
N HIS A 33 4.93 -6.72 5.80
CA HIS A 33 6.21 -7.03 5.16
C HIS A 33 6.05 -7.87 3.89
N ALA A 34 5.10 -8.80 3.86
CA ALA A 34 4.82 -9.60 2.67
C ALA A 34 4.18 -8.78 1.54
N ALA A 35 3.39 -7.75 1.85
CA ALA A 35 2.74 -6.89 0.86
C ALA A 35 3.69 -5.84 0.24
N ILE A 36 4.70 -5.38 1.00
CA ILE A 36 5.61 -4.29 0.58
C ILE A 36 6.24 -4.53 -0.80
N PRO A 37 6.83 -5.70 -1.13
CA PRO A 37 7.48 -5.88 -2.42
C PRO A 37 6.52 -5.67 -3.59
N LYS A 38 5.30 -6.21 -3.52
CA LYS A 38 4.30 -6.08 -4.58
C LYS A 38 3.76 -4.65 -4.68
N ALA A 39 3.48 -4.00 -3.54
CA ALA A 39 3.02 -2.62 -3.51
C ALA A 39 4.06 -1.67 -4.12
N LYS A 40 5.32 -1.83 -3.71
CA LYS A 40 6.45 -1.01 -4.16
C LYS A 40 6.66 -1.06 -5.67
N MET A 41 6.40 -2.21 -6.32
CA MET A 41 6.54 -2.34 -7.78
C MET A 41 5.60 -1.43 -8.57
N ALA A 42 4.42 -1.12 -8.03
CA ALA A 42 3.44 -0.25 -8.68
C ALA A 42 3.52 1.21 -8.19
N THR A 43 4.20 1.47 -7.07
CA THR A 43 4.37 2.82 -6.51
C THR A 43 5.47 3.58 -7.24
N VAL A 44 5.16 4.79 -7.69
CA VAL A 44 6.09 5.68 -8.41
C VAL A 44 6.19 7.04 -7.71
N CYS A 45 7.35 7.69 -7.86
CA CYS A 45 7.52 9.09 -7.51
C CYS A 45 6.97 9.96 -8.65
N ILE A 46 6.25 11.02 -8.30
CA ILE A 46 5.82 12.09 -9.20
C ILE A 46 6.56 13.35 -8.77
N ASP A 47 7.38 13.88 -9.66
CA ASP A 47 8.12 15.12 -9.47
C ASP A 47 7.68 16.11 -10.55
N LEU A 48 7.16 17.25 -10.13
CA LEU A 48 6.67 18.32 -11.01
C LEU A 48 7.53 19.59 -10.89
N GLY A 49 8.72 19.50 -10.27
CA GLY A 49 9.61 20.62 -9.99
C GLY A 49 9.17 21.45 -8.79
N ASP A 50 7.95 21.98 -8.82
CA ASP A 50 7.38 22.83 -7.76
C ASP A 50 6.73 22.02 -6.61
N GLY A 51 6.71 20.69 -6.73
CA GLY A 51 6.15 19.78 -5.74
C GLY A 51 6.44 18.31 -6.05
N THR A 52 6.39 17.48 -5.00
CA THR A 52 6.59 16.03 -5.12
C THR A 52 5.44 15.26 -4.49
N GLY A 53 5.16 14.07 -5.02
CA GLY A 53 4.16 13.16 -4.47
C GLY A 53 4.35 11.73 -4.95
N SER A 54 3.40 10.88 -4.57
CA SER A 54 3.40 9.47 -4.95
C SER A 54 2.23 9.15 -5.87
N GLY A 55 2.44 8.21 -6.79
CA GLY A 55 1.40 7.64 -7.63
C GLY A 55 1.42 6.13 -7.63
N VAL A 56 0.36 5.52 -8.16
CA VAL A 56 0.26 4.07 -8.36
C VAL A 56 -0.07 3.76 -9.81
N ILE A 57 0.70 2.89 -10.44
CA ILE A 57 0.42 2.40 -11.80
C ILE A 57 -0.81 1.48 -11.75
N VAL A 58 -1.85 1.80 -12.53
CA VAL A 58 -3.13 1.08 -12.55
C VAL A 58 -3.41 0.33 -13.85
N SER A 59 -2.58 0.53 -14.88
CA SER A 59 -2.72 -0.14 -16.17
C SER A 59 -1.38 -0.43 -16.83
N ALA A 60 -1.34 -1.40 -17.75
CA ALA A 60 -0.13 -1.86 -18.43
C ALA A 60 0.43 -0.85 -19.46
N ASP A 61 -0.42 0.03 -19.97
CA ASP A 61 -0.07 1.17 -20.84
C ASP A 61 0.50 2.36 -20.05
N GLY A 62 0.59 2.26 -18.72
CA GLY A 62 1.30 3.23 -17.88
C GLY A 62 0.42 4.33 -17.29
N LEU A 63 -0.90 4.13 -17.17
CA LEU A 63 -1.76 5.07 -16.45
C LEU A 63 -1.40 5.08 -14.95
N VAL A 64 -1.21 6.28 -14.40
CA VAL A 64 -0.86 6.50 -12.99
C VAL A 64 -1.98 7.21 -12.27
N MET A 65 -2.43 6.64 -11.14
CA MET A 65 -3.38 7.26 -10.22
C MET A 65 -2.62 8.03 -9.13
N THR A 66 -3.02 9.28 -8.89
CA THR A 66 -2.49 10.14 -7.83
C THR A 66 -3.59 11.03 -7.26
N ALA A 67 -3.34 11.70 -6.14
CA ALA A 67 -4.26 12.70 -5.62
C ALA A 67 -4.21 13.97 -6.49
N ALA A 68 -5.37 14.61 -6.70
CA ALA A 68 -5.45 15.80 -7.56
C ALA A 68 -4.50 16.93 -7.13
N HIS A 69 -4.37 17.16 -5.81
CA HIS A 69 -3.48 18.19 -5.25
C HIS A 69 -1.98 17.92 -5.49
N VAL A 70 -1.60 16.67 -5.78
CA VAL A 70 -0.21 16.34 -6.18
C VAL A 70 0.05 16.86 -7.59
N SER A 71 -0.92 16.71 -8.50
CA SER A 71 -0.78 17.08 -9.91
C SER A 71 -1.03 18.56 -10.24
N THR A 72 -1.79 19.28 -9.42
CA THR A 72 -2.13 20.69 -9.67
C THR A 72 -1.13 21.68 -9.06
N GLY A 73 -0.12 21.18 -8.32
CA GLY A 73 0.77 22.00 -7.51
C GLY A 73 0.05 22.62 -6.30
N VAL A 74 0.81 22.95 -5.26
CA VAL A 74 0.35 23.86 -4.19
C VAL A 74 0.63 25.30 -4.63
N GLY A 75 -0.07 25.74 -5.67
CA GLY A 75 -0.08 27.14 -6.14
C GLY A 75 -1.03 28.01 -5.32
#